data_AF-A0A662VK12-F1
#
_entry.id   AF-A0A662VK12-F1
#
_cell.length_a   1.000
_cell.length_b   1.000
_cell.length_c   1.000
_cell.angle_alpha   90.00
_cell.angle_beta   90.00
_cell.angle_gamma   90.00
#
_symmetry.space_group_name_H-M   'P 1'
#
loop_
_entity.id
_entity.type
_entity.pdbx_description
1 polymer ?
#
loop_
_entity_poly.entity_id
_entity_poly.type
_entity_poly.pdbx_seq_one_letter_code
_entity_poly.pdbx_strand_id
1 'polypeptide(L)'
;MSLERIERYLKELEAIKHYKEVKREKDELLKKVEELESELRAVRERAKEYSEKIIELEREITKRGIEIANLKSELNAKDGKIRELEETLSEYKLKIAELEEVRATAEGKTVAEVVEEILRRKEDEIKKRSEEIFVKKLEEWRKEEKSREVQEEAIRLLSNIINALRDDRIPEGVEVNLLEKVRELIDAEVDKRINDEFEKRVEEESNRRFVEKVFFQSEWYKERVEPLILKLYLEIKRDVLKALRGPWNVKCDKCGCVFSTNLSSDEVEELIRRGYVWIECPSCEDFLLVWSRRHRIKLELKDLLKYYFFN
;
A
#
# COMPACT_ATOMS: atom_id res chain seq x y z
N MET A 1 -15.05 77.08 -81.41
CA MET A 1 -15.23 76.10 -80.31
C MET A 1 -14.41 74.87 -80.69
N SER A 2 -13.41 74.44 -79.91
CA SER A 2 -12.57 73.29 -80.30
C SER A 2 -13.34 71.97 -80.19
N LEU A 3 -13.09 71.05 -81.12
CA LEU A 3 -13.70 69.71 -81.15
C LEU A 3 -13.55 68.97 -79.81
N GLU A 4 -12.39 69.09 -79.17
CA GLU A 4 -12.10 68.54 -77.83
C GLU A 4 -13.07 69.02 -76.75
N ARG A 5 -13.57 70.25 -76.85
CA ARG A 5 -14.52 70.82 -75.88
C ARG A 5 -15.92 70.25 -76.12
N ILE A 6 -16.29 70.01 -77.37
CA ILE A 6 -17.57 69.38 -77.75
C ILE A 6 -17.59 67.91 -77.33
N GLU A 7 -16.51 67.17 -77.57
CA GLU A 7 -16.37 65.79 -77.10
C GLU A 7 -16.47 65.66 -75.58
N ARG A 8 -15.89 66.62 -74.85
CA ARG A 8 -16.02 66.69 -73.39
C ARG A 8 -17.47 66.91 -72.94
N TYR A 9 -18.18 67.85 -73.57
CA TYR A 9 -19.59 68.10 -73.26
C TYR A 9 -20.48 66.90 -73.62
N LEU A 10 -20.21 66.17 -74.71
CA LEU A 10 -20.94 64.95 -75.04
C LEU A 10 -20.75 63.87 -73.98
N LYS A 11 -19.51 63.67 -73.49
CA LYS A 11 -19.23 62.75 -72.36
C LYS A 11 -19.93 63.17 -71.06
N GLU A 12 -19.96 64.47 -70.76
CA GLU A 12 -20.67 64.99 -69.58
C GLU A 12 -22.19 64.79 -69.68
N LEU A 13 -22.79 65.03 -70.86
CA LEU A 13 -24.21 64.79 -71.11
C LEU A 13 -24.57 63.30 -71.04
N GLU A 14 -23.69 62.43 -71.52
CA GLU A 14 -23.85 60.97 -71.42
C GLU A 14 -23.76 60.49 -69.96
N ALA A 15 -22.87 61.06 -69.15
CA ALA A 15 -22.84 60.83 -67.71
C ALA A 15 -24.11 61.32 -66.99
N ILE A 16 -24.65 62.48 -67.40
CA ILE A 16 -25.93 63.00 -66.87
C ILE A 16 -27.11 62.09 -67.27
N LYS A 17 -27.08 61.49 -68.45
CA LYS A 17 -28.12 60.56 -68.93
C LYS A 17 -28.25 59.34 -68.01
N HIS A 18 -27.15 58.79 -67.52
CA HIS A 18 -27.12 57.63 -66.62
C HIS A 18 -27.18 57.97 -65.12
N TYR A 19 -27.14 59.27 -64.75
CA TYR A 19 -27.15 59.70 -63.36
C TYR A 19 -28.31 59.13 -62.54
N LYS A 20 -29.51 59.02 -63.12
CA LYS A 20 -30.69 58.48 -62.42
C LYS A 20 -30.55 57.00 -62.07
N GLU A 21 -29.89 56.23 -62.93
CA GLU A 21 -29.66 54.79 -62.73
C GLU A 21 -28.61 54.58 -61.65
N VAL A 22 -27.47 55.27 -61.77
CA VAL A 22 -26.39 55.25 -60.77
C VAL A 22 -26.87 55.71 -59.40
N LYS A 23 -27.72 56.75 -59.34
CA LYS A 23 -28.32 57.21 -58.08
C LYS A 23 -29.22 56.13 -57.45
N ARG A 24 -30.05 55.46 -58.26
CA ARG A 24 -30.92 54.38 -57.79
C ARG A 24 -30.10 53.21 -57.23
N GLU A 25 -29.07 52.79 -57.96
CA GLU A 25 -28.16 51.73 -57.54
C GLU A 25 -27.44 52.11 -56.23
N LYS A 26 -26.97 53.35 -56.12
CA LYS A 26 -26.40 53.87 -54.86
C LYS A 26 -27.40 53.79 -53.71
N ASP A 27 -28.65 54.23 -53.92
CA ASP A 27 -29.68 54.22 -52.88
C ASP A 27 -30.08 52.78 -52.48
N GLU A 28 -30.09 51.83 -53.43
CA GLU A 28 -30.31 50.40 -53.16
C GLU A 28 -29.14 49.76 -52.39
N LEU A 29 -27.90 50.06 -52.78
CA LEU A 29 -26.71 49.60 -52.08
C LEU A 29 -26.64 50.18 -50.67
N LEU A 30 -27.00 51.44 -50.46
CA LEU A 30 -27.07 52.05 -49.13
C LEU A 30 -28.05 51.33 -48.23
N LYS A 31 -29.26 51.01 -48.72
CA LYS A 31 -30.22 50.20 -47.95
C LYS A 31 -29.66 48.84 -47.58
N LYS A 32 -28.99 48.17 -48.52
CA LYS A 32 -28.37 46.86 -48.27
C LYS A 32 -27.24 46.94 -47.23
N VAL A 33 -26.46 48.02 -47.24
CA VAL A 33 -25.42 48.28 -46.23
C VAL A 33 -26.08 48.47 -44.86
N GLU A 34 -27.14 49.26 -44.75
CA GLU A 34 -27.87 49.48 -43.50
C GLU A 34 -28.47 48.18 -42.93
N GLU A 35 -29.04 47.33 -43.80
CA GLU A 35 -29.56 46.00 -43.43
C GLU A 35 -28.45 45.10 -42.90
N LEU A 36 -27.34 44.97 -43.64
CA LEU A 36 -26.19 44.16 -43.23
C LEU A 36 -25.54 44.66 -41.93
N GLU A 37 -25.49 45.97 -41.71
CA GLU A 37 -25.01 46.55 -40.44
C GLU A 37 -25.93 46.23 -39.26
N SER A 38 -27.24 46.18 -39.50
CA SER A 38 -28.22 45.74 -38.50
C SER A 38 -28.04 44.26 -38.16
N GLU A 39 -27.93 43.40 -39.18
CA GLU A 39 -27.69 41.96 -38.98
C GLU A 39 -26.36 41.69 -38.27
N LEU A 40 -25.29 42.41 -38.65
CA LEU A 40 -23.97 42.28 -38.02
C LEU A 40 -24.02 42.64 -36.53
N ARG A 41 -24.77 43.68 -36.15
CA ARG A 41 -25.01 44.02 -34.74
C ARG A 41 -25.74 42.89 -34.01
N ALA A 42 -26.82 42.36 -34.60
CA ALA A 42 -27.57 41.27 -33.99
C ALA A 42 -26.76 39.97 -33.83
N VAL A 43 -25.87 39.66 -34.77
CA VAL A 43 -24.94 38.52 -34.66
C VAL A 43 -23.90 38.76 -33.56
N ARG A 44 -23.35 39.97 -33.46
CA ARG A 44 -22.37 40.32 -32.42
C ARG A 44 -22.95 40.21 -31.01
N GLU A 45 -24.17 40.67 -30.80
CA GLU A 45 -24.83 40.53 -29.49
C GLU A 45 -25.08 39.06 -29.14
N ARG A 46 -25.58 38.25 -30.08
CA ARG A 46 -25.72 36.80 -29.86
C ARG A 46 -24.39 36.11 -29.55
N ALA A 47 -23.31 36.48 -30.24
CA ALA A 47 -21.99 35.93 -29.98
C ALA A 47 -21.50 36.27 -28.56
N LYS A 48 -21.78 37.48 -28.09
CA LYS A 48 -21.47 37.90 -26.72
C LYS A 48 -22.27 37.10 -25.69
N GLU A 49 -23.59 36.94 -25.89
CA GLU A 49 -24.43 36.13 -25.01
C GLU A 49 -23.97 34.67 -24.93
N TYR A 50 -23.58 34.07 -26.06
CA TYR A 50 -23.05 32.71 -26.07
C TYR A 50 -21.69 32.62 -25.38
N SER A 51 -20.81 33.62 -25.55
CA SER A 51 -19.53 33.66 -24.84
C SER A 51 -19.72 33.72 -23.33
N GLU A 52 -20.69 34.51 -22.84
CA GLU A 52 -21.01 34.59 -21.41
C GLU A 52 -21.56 33.26 -20.88
N LYS A 53 -22.44 32.59 -21.64
CA LYS A 53 -22.95 31.25 -21.29
C LYS A 53 -21.84 30.19 -21.24
N ILE A 54 -20.88 30.23 -22.16
CA ILE A 54 -19.74 29.30 -22.16
C ILE A 54 -18.93 29.47 -20.87
N ILE A 55 -18.60 30.70 -20.51
CA ILE A 55 -17.83 30.99 -19.27
C ILE A 55 -18.57 30.46 -18.04
N GLU A 56 -19.90 30.61 -17.98
CA GLU A 56 -20.67 30.12 -16.84
C GLU A 56 -20.70 28.60 -16.78
N LEU A 57 -20.91 27.92 -17.92
CA LEU A 57 -20.86 26.46 -17.98
C LEU A 57 -19.47 25.92 -17.62
N GLU A 58 -18.38 26.58 -18.03
CA GLU A 58 -17.02 26.21 -17.65
C GLU A 58 -16.79 26.30 -16.14
N ARG A 59 -17.34 27.33 -15.48
CA ARG A 59 -17.31 27.45 -14.01
C ARG A 59 -18.08 26.32 -13.34
N GLU A 60 -19.26 25.99 -13.84
CA GLU A 60 -20.06 24.88 -13.30
C GLU A 60 -19.36 23.53 -13.46
N ILE A 61 -18.76 23.27 -14.63
CA ILE A 61 -17.97 22.06 -14.88
C ILE A 61 -16.80 21.97 -13.89
N THR A 62 -16.09 23.08 -13.68
CA THR A 62 -14.97 23.13 -12.73
C THR A 62 -15.44 22.84 -11.31
N LYS A 63 -16.55 23.44 -10.88
CA LYS A 63 -17.14 23.22 -9.55
C LYS A 63 -17.53 21.75 -9.35
N ARG A 64 -18.23 21.16 -10.33
CA ARG A 64 -18.61 19.74 -10.28
C ARG A 64 -17.40 18.82 -10.33
N GLY A 65 -16.35 19.17 -11.06
CA GLY A 65 -15.09 18.44 -11.09
C GLY A 65 -14.43 18.33 -9.71
N ILE A 66 -14.42 19.44 -8.96
CA ILE A 66 -13.91 19.47 -7.57
C ILE A 66 -14.78 18.61 -6.65
N GLU A 67 -16.11 18.69 -6.77
CA GLU A 67 -17.04 17.89 -5.97
C GLU A 67 -16.86 16.38 -6.22
N ILE A 68 -16.73 15.97 -7.48
CA ILE A 68 -16.45 14.57 -7.84
C ILE A 68 -15.12 14.12 -7.24
N ALA A 69 -14.08 14.96 -7.29
CA ALA A 69 -12.77 14.61 -6.72
C ALA A 69 -12.86 14.40 -5.20
N ASN A 70 -13.58 15.27 -4.49
CA ASN A 70 -13.79 15.15 -3.04
C ASN A 70 -14.57 13.87 -2.69
N LEU A 71 -15.68 13.59 -3.39
CA LEU A 71 -16.46 12.36 -3.19
C LEU A 71 -15.63 11.10 -3.45
N LYS A 72 -14.76 11.11 -4.46
CA LYS A 72 -13.86 10.00 -4.74
C LYS A 72 -12.86 9.78 -3.61
N SER A 73 -12.33 10.84 -3.03
CA SER A 73 -11.42 10.79 -1.87
C SER A 73 -12.12 10.20 -0.65
N GLU A 74 -13.34 10.64 -0.36
CA GLU A 74 -14.16 10.11 0.75
C GLU A 74 -14.49 8.63 0.57
N LEU A 75 -14.83 8.22 -0.66
CA LEU A 75 -15.11 6.82 -0.98
C LEU A 75 -13.88 5.94 -0.70
N ASN A 76 -12.70 6.35 -1.19
CA ASN A 76 -11.45 5.62 -0.95
C ASN A 76 -11.10 5.51 0.54
N ALA A 77 -11.37 6.57 1.32
CA ALA A 77 -11.16 6.55 2.76
C ALA A 77 -12.09 5.55 3.46
N LYS A 78 -13.37 5.49 3.04
CA LYS A 78 -14.33 4.51 3.55
C LYS A 78 -13.95 3.08 3.17
N ASP A 79 -13.52 2.84 1.93
CA ASP A 79 -13.04 1.53 1.48
C ASP A 79 -11.78 1.08 2.24
N GLY A 80 -10.89 2.02 2.60
CA GLY A 80 -9.78 1.77 3.51
C GLY A 80 -10.25 1.31 4.89
N LYS A 81 -11.24 2.00 5.47
CA LYS A 81 -11.79 1.64 6.79
C LYS A 81 -12.50 0.28 6.78
N ILE A 82 -13.21 -0.05 5.69
CA ILE A 82 -13.87 -1.35 5.53
C ILE A 82 -12.83 -2.47 5.58
N ARG A 83 -11.73 -2.36 4.82
CA ARG A 83 -10.65 -3.36 4.82
C ARG A 83 -10.03 -3.55 6.21
N GLU A 84 -9.73 -2.46 6.91
CA GLU A 84 -9.20 -2.52 8.29
C GLU A 84 -10.16 -3.25 9.25
N LEU A 85 -11.47 -2.99 9.12
CA LEU A 85 -12.49 -3.66 9.93
C LEU A 85 -12.63 -5.14 9.56
N GLU A 86 -12.53 -5.50 8.28
CA GLU A 86 -12.56 -6.89 7.81
C GLU A 86 -11.36 -7.68 8.33
N GLU A 87 -10.16 -7.10 8.31
CA GLU A 87 -8.95 -7.70 8.90
C GLU A 87 -9.13 -7.94 10.40
N THR A 88 -9.55 -6.91 11.14
CA THR A 88 -9.82 -7.01 12.58
C THR A 88 -10.87 -8.07 12.90
N LEU A 89 -11.94 -8.14 12.10
CA LEU A 89 -13.00 -9.13 12.26
C LEU A 89 -12.51 -10.55 11.97
N SER A 90 -11.59 -10.73 11.03
CA SER A 90 -10.93 -12.00 10.77
C SER A 90 -10.04 -12.42 11.96
N GLU A 91 -9.26 -11.50 12.52
CA GLU A 91 -8.44 -11.76 13.71
C GLU A 91 -9.29 -12.18 14.91
N TYR A 92 -10.38 -11.49 15.17
CA TYR A 92 -11.28 -11.85 16.27
C TYR A 92 -11.97 -13.20 16.05
N LYS A 93 -12.33 -13.54 14.81
CA LYS A 93 -12.87 -14.88 14.49
C LYS A 93 -11.87 -15.98 14.82
N LEU A 94 -10.59 -15.81 14.45
CA LEU A 94 -9.54 -16.77 14.78
C LEU A 94 -9.36 -16.91 16.30
N LYS A 95 -9.31 -15.78 17.01
CA LYS A 95 -9.17 -15.78 18.47
C LYS A 95 -10.35 -16.41 19.19
N ILE A 96 -11.58 -16.22 18.69
CA ILE A 96 -12.77 -16.90 19.22
C ILE A 96 -12.64 -18.41 19.02
N ALA A 97 -12.26 -18.86 17.83
CA ALA A 97 -12.06 -20.29 17.56
C ALA A 97 -10.99 -20.91 18.49
N GLU A 98 -9.88 -20.22 18.70
CA GLU A 98 -8.83 -20.66 19.65
C GLU A 98 -9.38 -20.77 21.09
N LEU A 99 -10.14 -19.78 21.54
CA LEU A 99 -10.73 -19.80 22.89
C LEU A 99 -11.79 -20.89 23.05
N GLU A 100 -12.58 -21.15 22.02
CA GLU A 100 -13.56 -22.26 22.00
C GLU A 100 -12.86 -23.62 22.08
N GLU A 101 -11.73 -23.81 21.38
CA GLU A 101 -10.93 -25.03 21.47
C GLU A 101 -10.32 -25.22 22.87
N VAL A 102 -9.76 -24.16 23.46
CA VAL A 102 -9.22 -24.18 24.82
C VAL A 102 -10.32 -24.54 25.81
N ARG A 103 -11.51 -23.93 25.68
CA ARG A 103 -12.66 -24.24 26.55
C ARG A 103 -13.09 -25.69 26.43
N ALA A 104 -13.25 -26.22 25.21
CA ALA A 104 -13.63 -27.61 24.98
C ALA A 104 -12.61 -28.60 25.57
N THR A 105 -11.33 -28.23 25.55
CA THR A 105 -10.25 -29.04 26.11
C THR A 105 -10.17 -28.93 27.64
N ALA A 106 -10.60 -27.79 28.20
CA ALA A 106 -10.53 -27.49 29.64
C ALA A 106 -11.71 -28.01 30.47
N GLU A 107 -12.83 -28.41 29.87
CA GLU A 107 -13.96 -28.97 30.61
C GLU A 107 -13.54 -30.23 31.40
N GLY A 108 -13.47 -30.10 32.72
CA GLY A 108 -13.11 -31.18 33.64
C GLY A 108 -11.61 -31.48 33.78
N LYS A 109 -10.72 -30.70 33.14
CA LYS A 109 -9.25 -30.86 33.22
C LYS A 109 -8.59 -29.74 34.02
N THR A 110 -7.42 -30.03 34.59
CA THR A 110 -6.54 -29.01 35.19
C THR A 110 -5.82 -28.20 34.11
N VAL A 111 -5.37 -26.98 34.44
CA VAL A 111 -4.65 -26.10 33.50
C VAL A 111 -3.42 -26.77 32.90
N ALA A 112 -2.68 -27.57 33.68
CA ALA A 112 -1.49 -28.27 33.20
C ALA A 112 -1.82 -29.33 32.13
N GLU A 113 -2.88 -30.11 32.33
CA GLU A 113 -3.33 -31.14 31.38
C GLU A 113 -3.82 -30.52 30.06
N VAL A 114 -4.51 -29.38 30.14
CA VAL A 114 -4.96 -28.63 28.95
C VAL A 114 -3.78 -28.10 28.15
N VAL A 115 -2.77 -27.55 28.83
CA VAL A 115 -1.55 -27.03 28.19
C VAL A 115 -0.79 -28.15 27.49
N GLU A 116 -0.61 -29.30 28.15
CA GLU A 116 0.12 -30.43 27.56
C GLU A 116 -0.59 -30.97 26.31
N GLU A 117 -1.93 -31.03 26.33
CA GLU A 117 -2.69 -31.51 25.17
C GLU A 117 -2.71 -30.52 24.01
N ILE A 118 -2.79 -29.22 24.28
CA ILE A 118 -2.67 -28.18 23.24
C ILE A 118 -1.27 -28.22 22.62
N LEU A 119 -0.21 -28.37 23.42
CA LEU A 119 1.16 -28.46 22.92
C LEU A 119 1.34 -29.65 21.99
N ARG A 120 0.89 -30.85 22.39
CA ARG A 120 0.95 -32.04 21.52
C ARG A 120 0.22 -31.85 20.20
N ARG A 121 -1.00 -31.29 20.24
CA ARG A 121 -1.76 -31.02 19.01
C ARG A 121 -1.06 -30.01 18.10
N LYS A 122 -0.46 -28.97 18.66
CA LYS A 122 0.30 -27.97 17.89
C LYS A 122 1.58 -28.54 17.31
N GLU A 123 2.29 -29.40 18.04
CA GLU A 123 3.44 -30.14 17.53
C GLU A 123 3.05 -31.03 16.34
N ASP A 124 1.95 -31.77 16.45
CA ASP A 124 1.42 -32.61 15.36
C ASP A 124 1.00 -31.77 14.13
N GLU A 125 0.34 -30.63 14.35
CA GLU A 125 -0.06 -29.70 13.30
C GLU A 125 1.16 -29.11 12.57
N ILE A 126 2.18 -28.68 13.32
CA ILE A 126 3.44 -28.17 12.78
C ILE A 126 4.14 -29.26 11.97
N LYS A 127 4.21 -30.48 12.50
CA LYS A 127 4.86 -31.60 11.82
C LYS A 127 4.17 -31.90 10.50
N LYS A 128 2.85 -32.05 10.50
CA LYS A 128 2.06 -32.31 9.28
C LYS A 128 2.23 -31.20 8.24
N ARG A 129 2.14 -29.94 8.65
CA ARG A 129 2.30 -28.80 7.73
C ARG A 129 3.71 -28.70 7.16
N SER A 130 4.72 -29.04 7.96
CA SER A 130 6.12 -29.07 7.51
C SER A 130 6.34 -30.18 6.48
N GLU A 131 5.76 -31.36 6.69
CA GLU A 131 5.78 -32.47 5.74
C GLU A 131 5.09 -32.09 4.41
N GLU A 132 3.91 -31.47 4.47
CA GLU A 132 3.18 -31.01 3.28
C GLU A 132 3.98 -29.98 2.47
N ILE A 133 4.61 -29.01 3.13
CA ILE A 133 5.47 -28.01 2.49
C ILE A 133 6.70 -28.67 1.87
N PHE A 134 7.33 -29.61 2.58
CA PHE A 134 8.50 -30.33 2.09
C PHE A 134 8.17 -31.13 0.83
N VAL A 135 7.08 -31.90 0.84
CA VAL A 135 6.63 -32.68 -0.33
C VAL A 135 6.37 -31.75 -1.52
N LYS A 136 5.67 -30.64 -1.30
CA LYS A 136 5.42 -29.66 -2.37
C LYS A 136 6.71 -29.09 -2.94
N LYS A 137 7.66 -28.72 -2.08
CA LYS A 137 8.97 -28.17 -2.50
C LYS A 137 9.81 -29.21 -3.25
N LEU A 138 9.77 -30.46 -2.80
CA LEU A 138 10.44 -31.58 -3.47
C LEU A 138 9.87 -31.81 -4.87
N GLU A 139 8.54 -31.72 -5.04
CA GLU A 139 7.90 -31.85 -6.36
C GLU A 139 8.25 -30.69 -7.31
N GLU A 140 8.27 -29.45 -6.80
CA GLU A 140 8.69 -28.27 -7.57
C GLU A 140 10.14 -28.44 -8.06
N TRP A 141 11.06 -28.79 -7.17
CA TRP A 141 12.47 -29.01 -7.51
C TRP A 141 12.66 -30.14 -8.52
N ARG A 142 11.95 -31.27 -8.36
CA ARG A 142 12.01 -32.40 -9.31
C ARG A 142 11.58 -32.01 -10.72
N LYS A 143 10.61 -31.10 -10.88
CA LYS A 143 10.10 -30.67 -12.18
C LYS A 143 11.00 -29.65 -12.87
N GLU A 144 11.53 -28.69 -12.11
CA GLU A 144 12.13 -27.49 -12.70
C GLU A 144 13.67 -27.48 -12.61
N GLU A 145 14.25 -28.01 -11.54
CA GLU A 145 15.68 -27.83 -11.24
C GLU A 145 16.47 -29.14 -11.32
N LYS A 146 15.89 -30.28 -10.93
CA LYS A 146 16.59 -31.56 -10.90
C LYS A 146 17.21 -31.93 -12.26
N SER A 147 16.46 -31.77 -13.36
CA SER A 147 16.96 -32.14 -14.69
C SER A 147 18.15 -31.28 -15.14
N ARG A 148 18.15 -29.98 -14.81
CA ARG A 148 19.25 -29.06 -15.10
C ARG A 148 20.48 -29.39 -14.25
N GLU A 149 20.29 -29.61 -12.95
CA GLU A 149 21.39 -29.96 -12.04
C GLU A 149 22.03 -31.31 -12.42
N VAL A 150 21.21 -32.30 -12.79
CA VAL A 150 21.69 -33.60 -13.32
C VAL A 150 22.52 -33.39 -14.60
N GLN A 151 22.06 -32.53 -15.52
CA GLN A 151 22.81 -32.23 -16.74
C GLN A 151 24.12 -31.50 -16.46
N GLU A 152 24.13 -30.49 -15.60
CA GLU A 152 25.33 -29.73 -15.22
C GLU A 152 26.37 -30.60 -14.52
N GLU A 153 25.94 -31.47 -13.60
CA GLU A 153 26.81 -32.39 -12.89
C GLU A 153 27.34 -33.49 -13.80
N ALA A 154 26.50 -34.04 -14.70
CA ALA A 154 26.94 -34.99 -15.72
C ALA A 154 27.97 -34.35 -16.68
N ILE A 155 27.75 -33.12 -17.13
CA ILE A 155 28.72 -32.36 -17.94
C ILE A 155 30.02 -32.16 -17.15
N ARG A 156 29.96 -31.84 -15.86
CA ARG A 156 31.12 -31.67 -14.99
C ARG A 156 31.94 -32.96 -14.89
N LEU A 157 31.30 -34.09 -14.60
CA LEU A 157 31.95 -35.39 -14.50
C LEU A 157 32.54 -35.83 -15.85
N LEU A 158 31.79 -35.69 -16.94
CA LEU A 158 32.29 -35.98 -18.28
C LEU A 158 33.49 -35.11 -18.65
N SER A 159 33.47 -33.83 -18.30
CA SER A 159 34.61 -32.93 -18.52
C SER A 159 35.84 -33.35 -17.72
N ASN A 160 35.66 -33.76 -16.46
CA ASN A 160 36.74 -34.28 -15.63
C ASN A 160 37.33 -35.59 -16.20
N ILE A 161 36.48 -36.50 -16.68
CA ILE A 161 36.91 -37.73 -17.34
C ILE A 161 37.67 -37.41 -18.62
N ILE A 162 37.14 -36.54 -19.49
CA ILE A 162 37.80 -36.13 -20.74
C ILE A 162 39.17 -35.49 -20.45
N ASN A 163 39.27 -34.65 -19.42
CA ASN A 163 40.53 -34.04 -19.00
C ASN A 163 41.52 -35.10 -18.48
N ALA A 164 41.06 -36.07 -17.68
CA ALA A 164 41.88 -37.18 -17.22
C ALA A 164 42.36 -38.10 -18.37
N LEU A 165 41.52 -38.29 -19.39
CA LEU A 165 41.85 -39.06 -20.59
C LEU A 165 42.82 -38.31 -21.52
N ARG A 166 42.83 -36.96 -21.49
CA ARG A 166 43.78 -36.11 -22.23
C ARG A 166 45.20 -36.10 -21.63
N ASP A 167 45.36 -36.50 -20.37
CA ASP A 167 46.64 -36.57 -19.66
C ASP A 167 47.44 -37.89 -19.88
N ASP A 168 47.23 -38.54 -21.04
CA ASP A 168 48.06 -39.63 -21.59
C ASP A 168 48.29 -40.87 -20.69
N ARG A 169 47.23 -41.32 -20.00
CA ARG A 169 47.22 -42.67 -19.39
C ARG A 169 45.92 -43.41 -19.68
N ILE A 170 45.78 -43.92 -20.91
CA ILE A 170 44.79 -44.94 -21.22
C ILE A 170 45.52 -46.27 -21.39
N PRO A 171 45.39 -47.23 -20.45
CA PRO A 171 45.90 -48.58 -20.64
C PRO A 171 45.19 -49.26 -21.82
N GLU A 172 45.97 -49.88 -22.71
CA GLU A 172 45.44 -50.73 -23.78
C GLU A 172 44.64 -51.91 -23.18
N GLY A 173 43.37 -52.05 -23.58
CA GLY A 173 42.50 -53.16 -23.14
C GLY A 173 41.07 -52.77 -22.70
N VAL A 174 40.58 -51.58 -23.03
CA VAL A 174 39.24 -51.11 -22.66
C VAL A 174 38.17 -51.85 -23.47
N GLU A 175 37.59 -52.89 -22.85
CA GLU A 175 36.48 -53.70 -23.41
C GLU A 175 35.24 -52.85 -23.75
N VAL A 176 34.54 -53.28 -24.79
CA VAL A 176 33.37 -52.64 -25.46
C VAL A 176 32.14 -52.46 -24.53
N ASN A 177 32.22 -52.88 -23.26
CA ASN A 177 31.15 -52.79 -22.26
C ASN A 177 31.41 -51.72 -21.16
N LEU A 178 32.43 -50.90 -21.33
CA LEU A 178 32.77 -49.82 -20.38
C LEU A 178 31.81 -48.62 -20.46
N LEU A 179 31.22 -48.33 -21.62
CA LEU A 179 30.29 -47.20 -21.76
C LEU A 179 29.00 -47.36 -20.96
N GLU A 180 28.48 -48.60 -20.86
CA GLU A 180 27.25 -48.89 -20.13
C GLU A 180 27.49 -48.87 -18.61
N LYS A 181 28.59 -49.47 -18.15
CA LYS A 181 29.02 -49.38 -16.74
C LYS A 181 29.38 -47.97 -16.30
N VAL A 182 30.05 -47.19 -17.15
CA VAL A 182 30.37 -45.79 -16.87
C VAL A 182 29.09 -44.96 -16.80
N ARG A 183 28.11 -45.23 -17.67
CA ARG A 183 26.79 -44.57 -17.61
C ARG A 183 26.06 -44.89 -16.31
N GLU A 184 25.97 -46.16 -15.91
CA GLU A 184 25.32 -46.54 -14.65
C GLU A 184 26.02 -45.94 -13.41
N LEU A 185 27.36 -45.90 -13.41
CA LEU A 185 28.13 -45.27 -12.34
C LEU A 185 27.95 -43.75 -12.30
N ILE A 186 27.91 -43.09 -13.46
CA ILE A 186 27.65 -41.66 -13.55
C ILE A 186 26.22 -41.37 -13.07
N ASP A 187 25.22 -42.10 -13.55
CA ASP A 187 23.82 -41.88 -13.17
C ASP A 187 23.62 -42.09 -11.65
N ALA A 188 24.19 -43.15 -11.07
CA ALA A 188 24.11 -43.43 -9.64
C ALA A 188 24.85 -42.38 -8.77
N GLU A 189 26.04 -41.95 -9.17
CA GLU A 189 26.83 -40.95 -8.43
C GLU A 189 26.23 -39.54 -8.56
N VAL A 190 25.70 -39.19 -9.73
CA VAL A 190 25.00 -37.93 -10.00
C VAL A 190 23.72 -37.87 -9.17
N ASP A 191 22.87 -38.91 -9.20
CA ASP A 191 21.64 -38.93 -8.41
C ASP A 191 21.91 -38.86 -6.90
N LYS A 192 22.94 -39.58 -6.43
CA LYS A 192 23.33 -39.55 -5.01
C LYS A 192 23.77 -38.15 -4.58
N ARG A 193 24.72 -37.54 -5.29
CA ARG A 193 25.25 -36.21 -4.96
C ARG A 193 24.19 -35.12 -5.02
N ILE A 194 23.28 -35.22 -5.98
CA ILE A 194 22.20 -34.25 -6.14
C ILE A 194 21.18 -34.39 -5.00
N ASN A 195 20.86 -35.61 -4.56
CA ASN A 195 20.01 -35.80 -3.38
C ASN A 195 20.68 -35.28 -2.10
N ASP A 196 21.97 -35.59 -1.89
CA ASP A 196 22.73 -35.11 -0.72
C ASP A 196 22.80 -33.56 -0.69
N GLU A 197 23.03 -32.92 -1.84
CA GLU A 197 23.07 -31.45 -1.97
C GLU A 197 21.68 -30.83 -1.75
N PHE A 198 20.61 -31.48 -2.21
CA PHE A 198 19.24 -31.05 -1.97
C PHE A 198 18.89 -31.10 -0.48
N GLU A 199 19.17 -32.22 0.20
CA GLU A 199 18.93 -32.35 1.64
C GLU A 199 19.66 -31.25 2.42
N LYS A 200 20.93 -31.00 2.07
CA LYS A 200 21.73 -29.95 2.68
C LYS A 200 21.14 -28.55 2.47
N ARG A 201 20.69 -28.22 1.24
CA ARG A 201 20.06 -26.92 0.96
C ARG A 201 18.73 -26.74 1.69
N VAL A 202 17.95 -27.81 1.82
CA VAL A 202 16.71 -27.77 2.60
C VAL A 202 17.00 -27.50 4.07
N GLU A 203 18.02 -28.15 4.64
CA GLU A 203 18.44 -27.92 6.02
C GLU A 203 18.95 -26.48 6.23
N GLU A 204 19.81 -25.99 5.34
CA GLU A 204 20.32 -24.62 5.38
C GLU A 204 19.20 -23.57 5.23
N GLU A 205 18.27 -23.76 4.29
CA GLU A 205 17.15 -22.86 4.07
C GLU A 205 16.15 -22.88 5.24
N SER A 206 15.91 -24.06 5.83
CA SER A 206 15.09 -24.22 7.03
C SER A 206 15.70 -23.46 8.20
N ASN A 207 17.01 -23.64 8.44
CA ASN A 207 17.76 -22.94 9.48
C ASN A 207 17.78 -21.42 9.24
N ARG A 208 17.97 -20.98 8.00
CA ARG A 208 17.92 -19.56 7.63
C ARG A 208 16.55 -18.95 7.93
N ARG A 209 15.46 -19.61 7.52
CA ARG A 209 14.08 -19.12 7.77
C ARG A 209 13.71 -19.14 9.25
N PHE A 210 14.21 -20.12 10.00
CA PHE A 210 14.09 -20.15 11.46
C PHE A 210 14.78 -18.92 12.07
N VAL A 211 16.03 -18.64 11.66
CA VAL A 211 16.77 -17.46 12.10
C VAL A 211 16.04 -16.18 11.69
N GLU A 212 15.64 -15.99 10.43
CA GLU A 212 14.96 -14.77 9.97
C GLU A 212 13.67 -14.46 10.75
N LYS A 213 12.84 -15.48 11.02
CA LYS A 213 11.60 -15.30 11.77
C LYS A 213 11.81 -15.04 13.26
N VAL A 214 12.88 -15.57 13.85
CA VAL A 214 13.20 -15.40 15.28
C VAL A 214 14.06 -14.15 15.52
N PHE A 215 14.96 -13.79 14.61
CA PHE A 215 15.90 -12.67 14.78
C PHE A 215 15.26 -11.31 14.54
N PHE A 216 14.36 -11.15 13.57
CA PHE A 216 13.77 -9.84 13.25
C PHE A 216 12.91 -9.25 14.39
N GLN A 217 12.43 -10.09 15.32
CA GLN A 217 11.73 -9.65 16.51
C GLN A 217 12.63 -9.50 17.75
N SER A 218 13.92 -9.90 17.72
CA SER A 218 14.70 -10.07 18.95
C SER A 218 15.76 -8.99 19.22
N GLU A 219 16.54 -8.49 18.25
CA GLU A 219 17.62 -7.53 18.59
C GLU A 219 17.09 -6.14 18.94
N TRP A 220 16.22 -5.56 18.12
CA TRP A 220 15.58 -4.27 18.46
C TRP A 220 14.78 -4.36 19.77
N TYR A 221 14.09 -5.49 20.00
CA TYR A 221 13.34 -5.71 21.23
C TYR A 221 14.27 -5.84 22.44
N LYS A 222 15.35 -6.64 22.35
CA LYS A 222 16.35 -6.81 23.42
C LYS A 222 17.11 -5.52 23.71
N GLU A 223 17.43 -4.73 22.69
CA GLU A 223 18.23 -3.50 22.86
C GLU A 223 17.40 -2.29 23.30
N ARG A 224 16.15 -2.16 22.82
CA ARG A 224 15.34 -0.95 23.05
C ARG A 224 14.14 -1.16 23.96
N VAL A 225 13.47 -2.31 23.88
CA VAL A 225 12.21 -2.53 24.59
C VAL A 225 12.42 -3.25 25.92
N GLU A 226 13.26 -4.29 25.95
CA GLU A 226 13.50 -5.11 27.13
C GLU A 226 14.09 -4.33 28.32
N PRO A 227 15.05 -3.40 28.14
CA PRO A 227 15.53 -2.55 29.23
C PRO A 227 14.45 -1.63 29.78
N LEU A 228 13.55 -1.13 28.92
CA LEU A 228 12.43 -0.28 29.31
C LEU A 228 11.36 -1.09 30.06
N ILE A 229 11.09 -2.32 29.64
CA ILE A 229 10.18 -3.25 30.34
C ILE A 229 10.72 -3.55 31.73
N LEU A 230 12.01 -3.89 31.84
CA LEU A 230 12.63 -4.18 33.14
C LEU A 230 12.62 -2.96 34.06
N LYS A 231 12.90 -1.77 33.53
CA LYS A 231 12.82 -0.51 34.28
C LYS A 231 11.40 -0.27 34.79
N LEU A 232 10.40 -0.36 33.92
CA LEU A 232 9.00 -0.17 34.27
C LEU A 232 8.53 -1.22 35.28
N TYR A 233 8.92 -2.48 35.10
CA TYR A 233 8.62 -3.57 36.04
C TYR A 233 9.21 -3.31 37.43
N LEU A 234 10.46 -2.84 37.51
CA LEU A 234 11.09 -2.47 38.78
C LEU A 234 10.42 -1.26 39.43
N GLU A 235 9.98 -0.27 38.65
CA GLU A 235 9.23 0.89 39.14
C GLU A 235 7.85 0.49 39.69
N ILE A 236 7.11 -0.35 38.95
CA ILE A 236 5.82 -0.90 39.38
C ILE A 236 5.99 -1.74 40.65
N LYS A 237 7.00 -2.63 40.69
CA LYS A 237 7.26 -3.48 41.86
C LYS A 237 7.62 -2.68 43.11
N ARG A 238 8.26 -1.51 42.94
CA ARG A 238 8.63 -0.62 44.05
C ARG A 238 7.43 0.16 44.56
N ASP A 239 6.67 0.78 43.66
CA ASP A 239 5.50 1.59 43.99
C ASP A 239 4.61 1.76 42.74
N VAL A 240 3.62 0.88 42.63
CA VAL A 240 2.67 0.83 41.52
C VAL A 240 1.98 2.18 41.31
N LEU A 241 1.58 2.84 42.40
CA LEU A 241 0.85 4.11 42.33
C LEU A 241 1.77 5.21 41.81
N LYS A 242 3.02 5.25 42.26
CA LYS A 242 4.00 6.21 41.74
C LYS A 242 4.31 5.96 40.26
N ALA A 243 4.44 4.71 39.84
CA ALA A 243 4.67 4.37 38.44
C ALA A 243 3.50 4.79 37.55
N LEU A 244 2.26 4.59 38.01
CA LEU A 244 1.05 5.00 37.28
C LEU A 244 0.88 6.52 37.21
N ARG A 245 1.46 7.30 38.13
CA ARG A 245 1.39 8.77 38.08
C ARG A 245 2.20 9.39 36.95
N GLY A 246 3.18 8.68 36.39
CA GLY A 246 4.00 9.23 35.30
C GLY A 246 5.33 9.84 35.78
N PRO A 247 6.02 10.60 34.92
CA PRO A 247 5.49 11.40 33.80
C PRO A 247 5.10 10.60 32.56
N TRP A 248 3.99 11.00 31.93
CA TRP A 248 3.47 10.44 30.68
C TRP A 248 3.51 11.46 29.56
N ASN A 249 4.01 11.07 28.40
CA ASN A 249 3.95 11.88 27.19
C ASN A 249 2.68 11.53 26.42
N VAL A 250 1.74 12.46 26.31
CA VAL A 250 0.44 12.24 25.68
C VAL A 250 0.37 13.04 24.40
N LYS A 251 -0.06 12.40 23.31
CA LYS A 251 -0.40 13.06 22.06
C LYS A 251 -1.90 13.29 21.99
N CYS A 252 -2.31 14.53 21.78
CA CYS A 252 -3.71 14.87 21.57
C CYS A 252 -4.18 14.42 20.18
N ASP A 253 -5.34 13.78 20.14
CA ASP A 253 -6.07 13.32 18.96
C ASP A 253 -6.66 14.47 18.11
N LYS A 254 -6.87 15.65 18.70
CA LYS A 254 -7.39 16.83 18.00
C LYS A 254 -6.32 17.78 17.45
N CYS A 255 -5.42 18.31 18.29
CA CYS A 255 -4.34 19.24 17.85
C CYS A 255 -3.09 18.52 17.33
N GLY A 256 -2.92 17.22 17.62
CA GLY A 256 -1.67 16.50 17.36
C GLY A 256 -0.51 16.86 18.28
N CYS A 257 -0.70 17.80 19.22
CA CYS A 257 0.32 18.29 20.12
C CYS A 257 0.68 17.25 21.19
N VAL A 258 1.99 17.09 21.43
CA VAL A 258 2.55 16.16 22.43
C VAL A 258 2.92 16.95 23.68
N PHE A 259 2.44 16.52 24.84
CA PHE A 259 2.70 17.18 26.11
C PHE A 259 2.93 16.16 27.22
N SER A 260 3.74 16.54 28.22
CA SER A 260 4.02 15.68 29.38
C SER A 260 3.06 16.01 30.52
N THR A 261 2.47 14.99 31.14
CA THR A 261 1.52 15.14 32.25
C THR A 261 1.75 14.08 33.32
N ASN A 262 1.41 14.41 34.57
CA ASN A 262 1.36 13.44 35.66
C ASN A 262 -0.10 13.21 36.04
N LEU A 263 -0.49 11.95 36.20
CA LEU A 263 -1.79 11.63 36.77
C LEU A 263 -1.81 11.98 38.26
N SER A 264 -2.88 12.63 38.69
CA SER A 264 -3.24 12.79 40.09
C SER A 264 -3.65 11.46 40.72
N SER A 265 -3.78 11.41 42.05
CA SER A 265 -4.26 10.20 42.74
C SER A 265 -5.64 9.77 42.25
N ASP A 266 -6.54 10.73 42.03
CA ASP A 266 -7.92 10.48 41.62
C ASP A 266 -7.97 9.94 40.18
N GLU A 267 -7.13 10.47 39.30
CA GLU A 267 -6.96 10.00 37.92
C GLU A 267 -6.38 8.58 37.84
N VAL A 268 -5.44 8.24 38.73
CA VAL A 268 -4.92 6.87 38.85
C VAL A 268 -6.00 5.92 39.36
N GLU A 269 -6.78 6.33 40.37
CA GLU A 269 -7.90 5.53 40.87
C GLU A 269 -8.96 5.31 39.78
N GLU A 270 -9.27 6.34 38.99
CA GLU A 270 -10.19 6.24 37.86
C GLU A 270 -9.67 5.27 36.80
N LEU A 271 -8.38 5.36 36.44
CA LEU A 271 -7.73 4.46 35.50
C LEU A 271 -7.82 3.00 35.96
N ILE A 272 -7.59 2.72 37.25
CA ILE A 272 -7.67 1.37 37.81
C ILE A 272 -9.11 0.86 37.83
N ARG A 273 -10.10 1.70 38.20
CA ARG A 273 -11.50 1.29 38.31
C ARG A 273 -12.21 1.15 36.98
N ARG A 274 -11.98 2.09 36.06
CA ARG A 274 -12.71 2.20 34.78
C ARG A 274 -11.92 1.66 33.59
N GLY A 275 -10.61 1.46 33.75
CA GLY A 275 -9.70 1.10 32.67
C GLY A 275 -9.24 2.28 31.80
N TYR A 276 -9.71 3.50 32.10
CA TYR A 276 -9.34 4.72 31.37
C TYR A 276 -9.45 5.97 32.25
N VAL A 277 -8.79 7.04 31.84
CA VAL A 277 -8.84 8.37 32.45
C VAL A 277 -8.99 9.46 31.39
N TRP A 278 -9.59 10.59 31.74
CA TRP A 278 -9.69 11.75 30.86
C TRP A 278 -8.65 12.80 31.23
N ILE A 279 -7.82 13.21 30.27
CA ILE A 279 -6.84 14.29 30.45
C ILE A 279 -7.18 15.47 29.54
N GLU A 280 -7.00 16.68 30.04
CA GLU A 280 -7.23 17.90 29.28
C GLU A 280 -6.00 18.29 28.45
N CYS A 281 -6.21 18.55 27.16
CA CYS A 281 -5.19 19.08 26.28
C CYS A 281 -4.91 20.55 26.64
N PRO A 282 -3.64 20.96 26.82
CA PRO A 282 -3.30 22.34 27.16
C PRO A 282 -3.43 23.31 25.98
N SER A 283 -3.51 22.82 24.75
CA SER A 283 -3.37 23.65 23.54
C SER A 283 -4.59 23.66 22.62
N CYS A 284 -5.68 22.96 22.94
CA CYS A 284 -6.91 23.05 22.16
C CYS A 284 -8.19 22.97 22.99
N GLU A 285 -9.24 23.60 22.47
CA GLU A 285 -10.56 23.69 23.08
C GLU A 285 -11.63 23.04 22.18
N ASP A 286 -12.66 22.51 22.82
CA ASP A 286 -13.90 22.06 22.18
C ASP A 286 -14.90 23.23 22.16
N PHE A 287 -15.25 23.69 20.96
CA PHE A 287 -16.24 24.74 20.75
C PHE A 287 -17.63 24.11 20.62
N LEU A 288 -18.46 24.26 21.65
CA LEU A 288 -19.89 23.96 21.60
C LEU A 288 -20.67 25.23 21.90
N LEU A 289 -21.07 25.93 20.82
CA LEU A 289 -22.04 27.02 20.62
C LEU A 289 -22.22 28.16 21.67
N VAL A 290 -21.91 27.97 22.96
CA VAL A 290 -22.00 29.01 24.01
C VAL A 290 -20.87 28.89 25.06
N TRP A 291 -20.08 27.79 25.12
CA TRP A 291 -19.04 27.56 26.15
C TRP A 291 -17.79 26.95 25.54
N SER A 292 -16.60 27.50 25.84
CA SER A 292 -15.33 26.83 25.55
C SER A 292 -14.94 25.90 26.71
N ARG A 293 -14.60 24.65 26.39
CA ARG A 293 -13.99 23.71 27.34
C ARG A 293 -12.69 23.19 26.75
N ARG A 294 -11.69 22.95 27.59
CA ARG A 294 -10.47 22.29 27.14
C ARG A 294 -10.80 20.91 26.59
N HIS A 295 -10.16 20.56 25.49
CA HIS A 295 -10.38 19.30 24.83
C HIS A 295 -9.94 18.15 25.72
N ARG A 296 -10.79 17.13 25.87
CA ARG A 296 -10.54 15.98 26.75
C ARG A 296 -10.17 14.74 25.95
N ILE A 297 -9.04 14.15 26.29
CA ILE A 297 -8.46 12.97 25.66
C ILE A 297 -8.71 11.78 26.58
N LYS A 298 -9.30 10.71 26.04
CA LYS A 298 -9.45 9.43 26.76
C LYS A 298 -8.13 8.67 26.67
N LEU A 299 -7.57 8.27 27.80
CA LEU A 299 -6.36 7.45 27.86
C LEU A 299 -6.62 6.15 28.59
N GLU A 300 -6.30 5.03 27.94
CA GLU A 300 -6.26 3.70 28.54
C GLU A 300 -4.83 3.34 28.95
N LEU A 301 -4.67 2.35 29.83
CA LEU A 301 -3.34 1.90 30.28
C LEU A 301 -2.44 1.49 29.10
N LYS A 302 -3.03 0.87 28.07
CA LYS A 302 -2.31 0.50 26.84
C LYS A 302 -1.77 1.72 26.09
N ASP A 303 -2.47 2.86 26.14
CA ASP A 303 -2.06 4.09 25.46
C ASP A 303 -0.87 4.70 26.21
N LEU A 304 -0.91 4.71 27.54
CA LEU A 304 0.22 5.15 28.39
C LEU A 304 1.47 4.31 28.13
N LEU A 305 1.33 2.98 28.05
CA LEU A 305 2.44 2.07 27.74
C LEU A 305 2.97 2.29 26.32
N LYS A 306 2.08 2.49 25.35
CA LYS A 306 2.47 2.79 23.97
C LYS A 306 3.32 4.06 23.91
N TYR A 307 2.92 5.13 24.60
CA TYR A 307 3.71 6.34 24.65
C TYR A 307 5.00 6.20 25.47
N TYR A 308 5.10 5.24 26.38
CA TYR A 308 6.34 4.98 27.12
C TYR A 308 7.40 4.26 26.27
N PHE A 309 6.98 3.32 25.42
CA PHE A 309 7.91 2.50 24.62
C PHE A 309 8.24 3.07 23.23
N PHE A 310 7.37 3.91 22.66
CA PHE A 310 7.48 4.36 21.26
C PHE A 310 7.74 5.87 21.10
N ASN A 311 8.20 6.54 22.16
CA ASN A 311 8.65 7.94 22.11
C ASN A 311 10.17 8.06 22.02
#